data_AF-A0A352E0E3-F1
#
_entry.id   AF-A0A352E0E3-F1
#
_cell.length_a   1.000
_cell.length_b   1.000
_cell.length_c   1.000
_cell.angle_alpha   90.00
_cell.angle_beta   90.00
_cell.angle_gamma   90.00
#
_symmetry.space_group_name_H-M   'P 1'
#
loop_
_entity.id
_entity.type
_entity.pdbx_description
1 polymer ?
#
loop_
_entity_poly.entity_id
_entity_poly.type
_entity_poly.pdbx_seq_one_letter_code
_entity_poly.pdbx_strand_id
1 'polypeptide(L)'
;MAPPGTTLVFDRVVESGAPLAVWRHERREPTGAMTTIAARRVTVDLPLKDWPTAAAIAAEIAACRDRTLGERLRRRLRIRESIGDGTTFPLELWGWRVGEALVLGSMAEAYSRLQRRLRAEFPDRAVVWLNLVNGSIGYLPPAEHYDVDVYPVWQTPFDRGSLERVEEAAVTLGHDLLAPG
;
A
#
# COMPACT_ATOMS: atom_id res chain seq x y z
N MET A 1 -7.46 24.01 -8.96
CA MET A 1 -8.22 23.15 -8.03
C MET A 1 -9.70 23.41 -8.30
N ALA A 2 -10.54 22.38 -8.35
CA ALA A 2 -11.99 22.57 -8.57
C ALA A 2 -12.64 23.28 -7.36
N PRO A 3 -13.73 24.05 -7.53
CA PRO A 3 -14.46 24.65 -6.42
C PRO A 3 -15.03 23.57 -5.46
N PRO A 4 -15.00 23.79 -4.15
CA PRO A 4 -15.54 22.83 -3.19
C PRO A 4 -17.07 22.68 -3.36
N GLY A 5 -17.59 21.48 -3.08
CA GLY A 5 -19.03 21.20 -3.17
C GLY A 5 -19.58 21.26 -4.59
N THR A 6 -18.73 21.07 -5.61
CA THR A 6 -19.15 21.00 -7.00
C THR A 6 -18.73 19.70 -7.65
N THR A 7 -19.47 19.28 -8.67
CA THR A 7 -19.12 18.16 -9.55
C THR A 7 -18.97 18.65 -10.99
N LEU A 8 -18.15 17.97 -11.77
CA LEU A 8 -18.09 18.20 -13.22
C LEU A 8 -19.27 17.49 -13.88
N VAL A 9 -19.99 18.23 -14.72
CA VAL A 9 -21.07 17.71 -15.57
C VAL A 9 -20.73 18.04 -17.00
N PHE A 10 -20.97 17.08 -17.90
CA PHE A 10 -20.77 17.28 -19.33
C PHE A 10 -21.67 18.42 -19.81
N ASP A 11 -21.09 19.40 -20.49
CA ASP A 11 -21.82 20.55 -21.02
C ASP A 11 -22.07 20.39 -22.52
N ARG A 12 -21.00 20.23 -23.31
CA ARG A 12 -21.08 20.09 -24.76
C ARG A 12 -19.81 19.51 -25.38
N VAL A 13 -19.90 19.14 -26.65
CA VAL A 13 -18.74 18.87 -27.51
C VAL A 13 -18.35 20.15 -28.27
N VAL A 14 -17.05 20.41 -28.41
CA VAL A 14 -16.50 21.42 -29.33
C VAL A 14 -15.74 20.70 -30.44
N GLU A 15 -16.13 20.94 -31.68
CA GLU A 15 -15.45 20.40 -32.86
C GLU A 15 -14.19 21.22 -33.17
N SER A 16 -13.02 20.61 -33.03
CA SER A 16 -11.71 21.26 -33.27
C SER A 16 -10.67 20.27 -33.82
N GLY A 17 -10.94 19.69 -34.98
CA GLY A 17 -10.09 18.65 -35.59
C GLY A 17 -10.19 17.28 -34.89
N ALA A 18 -10.52 17.26 -33.61
CA ALA A 18 -11.07 16.14 -32.85
C ALA A 18 -12.19 16.64 -31.91
N PRO A 19 -13.21 15.82 -31.59
CA PRO A 19 -14.26 16.20 -30.65
C PRO A 19 -13.70 16.37 -29.23
N LEU A 20 -13.87 17.56 -28.65
CA LEU A 20 -13.44 17.87 -27.28
C LEU A 20 -14.65 18.03 -26.35
N ALA A 21 -14.66 17.32 -25.22
CA ALA A 21 -15.67 17.49 -24.19
C ALA A 21 -15.40 18.75 -23.36
N VAL A 22 -16.39 19.63 -23.28
CA VAL A 22 -16.43 20.77 -22.35
C VAL A 22 -17.21 20.35 -21.11
N TRP A 23 -16.64 20.65 -19.95
CA TRP A 23 -17.23 20.33 -18.65
C TRP A 23 -17.51 21.63 -17.90
N ARG A 24 -18.62 21.66 -17.18
CA ARG A 24 -18.96 22.75 -16.26
C ARG A 24 -19.07 22.23 -14.84
N HIS A 25 -18.92 23.13 -13.88
CA HIS A 25 -19.13 22.81 -12.47
C HIS A 25 -20.61 23.02 -12.13
N GLU A 26 -21.22 22.03 -11.51
CA GLU A 26 -22.56 22.14 -10.91
C GLU A 26 -22.46 21.93 -9.40
N ARG A 27 -23.30 22.65 -8.63
CA ARG A 27 -23.37 22.47 -7.18
C ARG A 27 -23.84 21.06 -6.88
N ARG A 28 -23.13 20.40 -5.98
CA ARG A 28 -23.50 19.11 -5.43
C ARG A 28 -23.95 19.30 -3.99
N GLU A 29 -25.20 18.97 -3.71
CA GLU A 29 -25.71 19.03 -2.35
C GLU A 29 -24.98 18.01 -1.44
N PRO A 30 -24.54 18.43 -0.23
CA PRO A 30 -23.87 17.53 0.70
C PRO A 30 -24.78 16.36 1.09
N THR A 31 -24.27 15.15 0.98
CA THR A 31 -24.92 13.96 1.55
C THR A 31 -24.32 13.64 2.92
N GLY A 32 -25.02 12.87 3.76
CA GLY A 32 -24.46 12.41 5.04
C GLY A 32 -23.17 11.58 4.86
N ALA A 33 -23.02 10.90 3.71
CA ALA A 33 -21.78 10.21 3.39
C ALA A 33 -20.60 11.16 3.21
N MET A 34 -20.82 12.38 2.67
CA MET A 34 -19.78 13.38 2.45
C MET A 34 -19.25 14.03 3.75
N THR A 35 -20.01 13.95 4.85
CA THR A 35 -19.64 14.54 6.14
C THR A 35 -19.05 13.54 7.13
N THR A 36 -18.96 12.26 6.76
CA THR A 36 -18.45 11.20 7.64
C THR A 36 -16.92 11.24 7.70
N ILE A 37 -16.37 11.20 8.91
CA ILE A 37 -14.93 10.94 9.12
C ILE A 37 -14.81 9.72 10.05
N ALA A 38 -14.03 8.74 9.63
CA ALA A 38 -13.72 7.57 10.45
C ALA A 38 -12.25 7.19 10.28
N ALA A 39 -11.68 6.60 11.33
CA ALA A 39 -10.33 6.05 11.31
C ALA A 39 -10.34 4.67 11.97
N ARG A 40 -9.59 3.74 11.39
CA ARG A 40 -9.42 2.37 11.89
C ARG A 40 -7.98 1.93 11.66
N ARG A 41 -7.51 1.06 12.54
CA ARG A 41 -6.22 0.39 12.43
C ARG A 41 -6.46 -1.09 12.66
N VAL A 42 -5.85 -1.92 11.82
CA VAL A 42 -5.84 -3.37 11.97
C VAL A 42 -4.42 -3.88 11.85
N THR A 43 -4.18 -5.07 12.37
CA THR A 43 -2.87 -5.74 12.31
C THR A 43 -3.00 -7.00 11.49
N VAL A 44 -2.03 -7.25 10.62
CA VAL A 44 -1.95 -8.45 9.77
C VAL A 44 -0.60 -9.12 10.04
N ASP A 45 -0.64 -10.34 10.56
CA ASP A 45 0.59 -11.11 10.78
C ASP A 45 1.14 -11.65 9.45
N LEU A 46 2.28 -11.11 9.05
CA LEU A 46 2.98 -11.52 7.84
C LEU A 46 4.08 -12.53 8.15
N PRO A 47 4.20 -13.61 7.37
CA PRO A 47 5.28 -14.57 7.51
C PRO A 47 6.58 -13.92 7.07
N LEU A 48 7.64 -14.15 7.84
CA LEU A 48 8.98 -13.74 7.48
C LEU A 48 9.69 -14.87 6.75
N LYS A 49 10.58 -14.50 5.82
CA LYS A 49 11.50 -15.44 5.20
C LYS A 49 12.41 -16.05 6.26
N ASP A 50 12.91 -17.24 5.96
CA ASP A 50 13.97 -17.88 6.74
C ASP A 50 15.29 -17.14 6.53
N TRP A 51 15.43 -16.01 7.22
CA TRP A 51 16.63 -15.19 7.23
C TRP A 51 17.49 -15.52 8.43
N PRO A 52 18.84 -15.47 8.28
CA PRO A 52 19.72 -15.57 9.42
C PRO A 52 19.40 -14.51 10.48
N THR A 53 19.82 -14.78 11.71
CA THR A 53 19.69 -13.80 12.80
C THR A 53 20.54 -12.56 12.50
N ALA A 54 20.22 -11.43 13.15
CA ALA A 54 21.03 -10.21 13.00
C ALA A 54 22.53 -10.47 13.31
N ALA A 55 22.83 -11.27 14.34
CA ALA A 55 24.20 -11.65 14.69
C ALA A 55 24.90 -12.46 13.59
N ALA A 56 24.20 -13.40 12.95
CA ALA A 56 24.75 -14.18 11.85
C ALA A 56 25.03 -13.30 10.62
N ILE A 57 24.11 -12.40 10.25
CA ILE A 57 24.32 -11.46 9.14
C ILE A 57 25.51 -10.54 9.43
N ALA A 58 25.68 -10.06 10.67
CA ALA A 58 26.83 -9.25 11.05
C ALA A 58 28.16 -10.01 10.89
N ALA A 59 28.19 -11.30 11.24
CA ALA A 59 29.36 -12.16 11.01
C ALA A 59 29.65 -12.35 9.51
N GLU A 60 28.62 -12.55 8.68
CA GLU A 60 28.75 -12.62 7.22
C GLU A 60 29.33 -11.32 6.64
N ILE A 61 28.88 -10.16 7.12
CA ILE A 61 29.41 -8.86 6.69
C ILE A 61 30.90 -8.74 7.01
N ALA A 62 31.33 -9.16 8.20
CA ALA A 62 32.74 -9.10 8.61
C ALA A 62 33.65 -10.01 7.76
N ALA A 63 33.11 -11.15 7.29
CA ALA A 63 33.82 -12.07 6.40
C ALA A 63 33.77 -11.66 4.92
N CYS A 64 32.82 -10.81 4.53
CA CYS A 64 32.56 -10.48 3.14
C CYS A 64 33.61 -9.52 2.55
N ARG A 65 34.27 -9.94 1.47
CA ARG A 65 35.25 -9.12 0.71
C ARG A 65 34.66 -8.44 -0.51
N ASP A 66 33.50 -8.89 -0.98
CA ASP A 66 32.80 -8.30 -2.11
C ASP A 66 31.98 -7.09 -1.65
N ARG A 67 32.24 -5.93 -2.26
CA ARG A 67 31.57 -4.67 -1.90
C ARG A 67 30.05 -4.72 -2.14
N THR A 68 29.63 -5.34 -3.24
CA THR A 68 28.22 -5.39 -3.67
C THR A 68 27.44 -6.35 -2.78
N LEU A 69 27.96 -7.54 -2.51
CA LEU A 69 27.37 -8.49 -1.57
C LEU A 69 27.34 -7.91 -0.16
N GLY A 70 28.42 -7.23 0.26
CA GLY A 70 28.46 -6.52 1.54
C GLY A 70 27.35 -5.47 1.68
N GLU A 71 27.01 -4.73 0.62
CA GLU A 71 25.89 -3.78 0.66
C GLU A 71 24.52 -4.48 0.77
N ARG A 72 24.34 -5.62 0.08
CA ARG A 72 23.11 -6.42 0.21
C ARG A 72 22.94 -6.93 1.65
N LEU A 73 24.02 -7.43 2.26
CA LEU A 73 24.01 -7.90 3.64
C LEU A 73 23.73 -6.77 4.64
N ARG A 74 24.33 -5.58 4.47
CA ARG A 74 24.04 -4.42 5.33
C ARG A 74 22.59 -3.98 5.27
N ARG A 75 21.98 -3.99 4.07
CA ARG A 75 20.54 -3.69 3.91
C ARG A 75 19.68 -4.73 4.61
N ARG A 76 20.01 -6.00 4.45
CA ARG A 76 19.33 -7.11 5.13
C ARG A 76 19.44 -6.99 6.65
N LEU A 77 20.64 -6.69 7.17
CA LEU A 77 20.88 -6.51 8.61
C LEU A 77 19.98 -5.42 9.19
N ARG A 78 19.94 -4.23 8.57
CA ARG A 78 19.09 -3.12 9.04
C ARG A 78 17.61 -3.51 9.14
N ILE A 79 17.12 -4.27 8.15
CA ILE A 79 15.74 -4.77 8.18
C ILE A 79 15.58 -5.80 9.31
N ARG A 80 16.50 -6.76 9.43
CA ARG A 80 16.45 -7.80 10.47
C ARG A 80 16.48 -7.20 11.88
N GLU A 81 17.32 -6.20 12.12
CA GLU A 81 17.38 -5.45 13.39
C GLU A 81 16.06 -4.74 13.71
N SER A 82 15.33 -4.26 12.70
CA SER A 82 14.05 -3.56 12.89
C SER A 82 12.85 -4.48 13.11
N ILE A 83 12.86 -5.71 12.56
CA ILE A 83 11.75 -6.68 12.70
C ILE A 83 12.02 -7.76 13.74
N GLY A 84 13.27 -7.89 14.22
CA GLY A 84 13.70 -8.94 15.12
C GLY A 84 13.91 -10.30 14.43
N ASP A 85 14.30 -11.31 15.22
CA ASP A 85 14.64 -12.65 14.75
C ASP A 85 13.44 -13.62 14.66
N GLY A 86 12.21 -13.11 14.80
CA GLY A 86 10.98 -13.90 14.73
C GLY A 86 10.69 -14.48 13.34
N THR A 87 9.61 -15.26 13.27
CA THR A 87 9.09 -15.91 12.05
C THR A 87 7.87 -15.19 11.46
N THR A 88 7.30 -14.24 12.19
CA THR A 88 6.20 -13.39 11.73
C THR A 88 6.43 -11.94 12.14
N PHE A 89 5.76 -11.03 11.44
CA PHE A 89 5.77 -9.59 11.74
C PHE A 89 4.34 -9.03 11.73
N PRO A 90 3.89 -8.37 12.81
CA PRO A 90 2.56 -7.80 12.90
C PRO A 90 2.49 -6.48 12.12
N LEU A 91 2.23 -6.53 10.81
CA LEU A 91 2.14 -5.33 9.97
C LEU A 91 0.86 -4.56 10.28
N GLU A 92 0.99 -3.28 10.64
CA GLU A 92 -0.16 -2.40 10.84
C GLU A 92 -0.67 -1.84 9.50
N LEU A 93 -1.98 -1.96 9.29
CA LEU A 93 -2.71 -1.25 8.24
C LEU A 93 -3.49 -0.10 8.86
N TRP A 94 -3.37 1.06 8.23
CA TRP A 94 -4.03 2.29 8.62
C TRP A 94 -5.11 2.63 7.61
N GLY A 95 -6.27 3.04 8.09
CA GLY A 95 -7.37 3.40 7.22
C GLY A 95 -8.17 4.58 7.72
N TRP A 96 -8.52 5.44 6.78
CA TRP A 96 -9.34 6.63 7.00
C TRP A 96 -10.45 6.69 5.95
N ARG A 97 -11.66 6.97 6.42
CA ARG A 97 -12.75 7.45 5.57
C ARG A 97 -12.83 8.95 5.74
N VAL A 98 -12.73 9.68 4.62
CA VAL A 98 -12.90 11.14 4.58
C VAL A 98 -14.02 11.43 3.60
N GLY A 99 -15.23 11.60 4.15
CA GLY A 99 -16.46 11.65 3.40
C GLY A 99 -16.68 10.36 2.61
N GLU A 100 -16.57 10.48 1.29
CA GLU A 100 -16.75 9.37 0.34
C GLU A 100 -15.42 8.79 -0.15
N ALA A 101 -14.29 9.31 0.32
CA ALA A 101 -12.97 8.80 -0.02
C ALA A 101 -12.47 7.80 1.03
N LEU A 102 -11.73 6.80 0.56
CA LEU A 102 -10.99 5.87 1.39
C LEU A 102 -9.49 6.10 1.19
N VAL A 103 -8.78 6.31 2.28
CA VAL A 103 -7.32 6.41 2.33
C VAL A 103 -6.82 5.27 3.20
N LEU A 104 -6.11 4.32 2.60
CA LEU A 104 -5.58 3.14 3.27
C LEU A 104 -4.07 3.09 3.11
N GLY A 105 -3.34 2.42 3.99
CA GLY A 105 -1.90 2.28 3.80
C GLY A 105 -1.17 1.48 4.87
N SER A 106 0.11 1.24 4.61
CA SER A 106 1.01 0.54 5.53
C SER A 106 2.43 1.09 5.43
N MET A 107 3.30 0.67 6.35
CA MET A 107 4.73 0.99 6.32
C MET A 107 5.52 0.25 5.20
N ALA A 108 4.90 -0.72 4.52
CA ALA A 108 5.53 -1.48 3.45
C ALA A 108 5.24 -0.87 2.06
N GLU A 109 6.09 -1.19 1.09
CA GLU A 109 5.98 -0.76 -0.31
C GLU A 109 5.26 -1.82 -1.14
N ALA A 110 3.92 -1.72 -1.20
CA ALA A 110 3.11 -2.58 -2.05
C ALA A 110 3.20 -2.16 -3.53
N TYR A 111 3.11 -3.16 -4.40
CA TYR A 111 3.02 -2.96 -5.85
C TYR A 111 1.66 -2.35 -6.23
N SER A 112 1.59 -1.76 -7.43
CA SER A 112 0.35 -1.16 -7.97
C SER A 112 -0.84 -2.13 -8.05
N ARG A 113 -0.57 -3.45 -8.01
CA ARG A 113 -1.60 -4.51 -7.92
C ARG A 113 -2.58 -4.25 -6.78
N LEU A 114 -2.09 -3.85 -5.61
CA LEU A 114 -2.94 -3.56 -4.44
C LEU A 114 -3.88 -2.38 -4.73
N GLN A 115 -3.35 -1.26 -5.22
CA GLN A 115 -4.17 -0.09 -5.58
C GLN A 115 -5.21 -0.43 -6.67
N ARG A 116 -4.87 -1.29 -7.63
CA ARG A 116 -5.79 -1.77 -8.66
C ARG A 116 -6.91 -2.63 -8.06
N ARG A 117 -6.57 -3.54 -7.14
CA ARG A 117 -7.55 -4.37 -6.43
C ARG A 117 -8.52 -3.52 -5.62
N LEU A 118 -8.03 -2.54 -4.85
CA LEU A 118 -8.89 -1.61 -4.12
C LEU A 118 -9.84 -0.83 -5.04
N ARG A 119 -9.37 -0.35 -6.19
CA ARG A 119 -10.24 0.34 -7.17
C ARG A 119 -11.28 -0.58 -7.80
N ALA A 120 -10.94 -1.85 -8.01
CA ALA A 120 -11.88 -2.85 -8.51
C ALA A 120 -12.97 -3.17 -7.47
N GLU A 121 -12.59 -3.23 -6.19
CA GLU A 121 -13.50 -3.50 -5.07
C GLU A 121 -14.40 -2.31 -4.74
N PHE A 122 -13.88 -1.09 -4.83
CA PHE A 122 -14.59 0.15 -4.51
C PHE A 122 -14.73 1.06 -5.74
N PRO A 123 -15.43 0.63 -6.80
CA PRO A 123 -15.48 1.35 -8.09
C PRO A 123 -16.15 2.73 -7.98
N ASP A 124 -17.09 2.88 -7.03
CA ASP A 124 -17.84 4.12 -6.82
C ASP A 124 -17.17 5.06 -5.81
N ARG A 125 -15.91 4.79 -5.44
CA ARG A 125 -15.19 5.54 -4.41
C ARG A 125 -13.84 6.04 -4.92
N ALA A 126 -13.46 7.23 -4.46
CA ALA A 126 -12.06 7.64 -4.52
C ALA A 126 -11.28 6.84 -3.48
N VAL A 127 -10.49 5.85 -3.92
CA VAL A 127 -9.67 5.01 -3.04
C VAL A 127 -8.19 5.16 -3.36
N VAL A 128 -7.39 5.38 -2.31
CA VAL A 128 -5.94 5.54 -2.40
C VAL A 128 -5.26 4.61 -1.41
N TRP A 129 -4.25 3.89 -1.89
CA TRP A 129 -3.26 3.20 -1.06
C TRP A 129 -2.00 4.05 -0.90
N LEU A 130 -1.55 4.20 0.33
CA LEU A 130 -0.34 4.91 0.71
C LEU A 130 0.70 3.88 1.17
N ASN A 131 1.85 3.89 0.49
CA ASN A 131 3.05 3.20 0.97
C ASN A 131 3.78 4.10 1.99
N LEU A 132 4.59 3.49 2.85
CA LEU A 132 5.42 4.18 3.85
C LEU A 132 4.63 5.01 4.88
N VAL A 133 3.43 4.53 5.23
CA VAL A 133 2.62 5.12 6.30
C VAL A 133 3.17 4.69 7.65
N ASN A 134 3.53 5.68 8.48
CA ASN A 134 3.99 5.48 9.86
C ASN A 134 5.20 4.54 10.00
N GLY A 135 6.03 4.43 8.96
CA GLY A 135 7.27 3.65 8.98
C GLY A 135 7.75 3.27 7.59
N SER A 136 8.85 2.52 7.54
CA SER A 136 9.41 1.94 6.33
C SER A 136 10.09 0.61 6.66
N ILE A 137 9.76 -0.46 5.95
CA ILE A 137 10.32 -1.80 6.23
C ILE A 137 10.71 -2.63 5.00
N GLY A 138 10.18 -2.31 3.82
CA GLY A 138 10.55 -2.97 2.56
C GLY A 138 9.34 -3.26 1.68
N TYR A 139 9.58 -4.03 0.61
CA TYR A 139 8.59 -4.29 -0.44
C TYR A 139 7.60 -5.40 -0.08
N LEU A 140 6.44 -5.38 -0.74
CA LEU A 140 5.51 -6.51 -0.82
C LEU A 140 5.39 -6.95 -2.29
N PRO A 141 6.29 -7.80 -2.79
CA PRO A 141 6.18 -8.36 -4.13
C PRO A 141 4.97 -9.30 -4.24
N PRO A 142 4.31 -9.38 -5.40
CA PRO A 142 3.32 -10.42 -5.67
C PRO A 142 3.94 -11.82 -5.62
N ALA A 143 3.15 -12.82 -5.22
CA ALA A 143 3.64 -14.19 -5.03
C ALA A 143 4.34 -14.78 -6.26
N GLU A 144 3.88 -14.43 -7.48
CA GLU A 144 4.47 -14.91 -8.74
C GLU A 144 5.92 -14.41 -9.00
N HIS A 145 6.38 -13.36 -8.30
CA HIS A 145 7.71 -12.79 -8.52
C HIS A 145 8.81 -13.45 -7.69
N TYR A 146 8.46 -14.27 -6.69
CA TYR A 146 9.42 -14.83 -5.73
C TYR A 146 10.42 -15.81 -6.36
N ASP A 147 10.16 -16.29 -7.57
CA ASP A 147 11.05 -17.17 -8.34
C ASP A 147 12.02 -16.38 -9.25
N VAL A 148 11.99 -15.05 -9.20
CA VAL A 148 12.83 -14.17 -10.01
C VAL A 148 13.83 -13.42 -9.13
N ASP A 149 15.10 -13.38 -9.54
CA ASP A 149 16.14 -12.61 -8.85
C ASP A 149 16.02 -11.11 -9.17
N VAL A 150 15.08 -10.46 -8.49
CA VAL A 150 14.86 -9.01 -8.56
C VAL A 150 15.00 -8.35 -7.20
N TYR A 151 15.39 -7.08 -7.21
CA TYR A 151 15.67 -6.29 -6.00
C TYR A 151 14.57 -6.40 -4.92
N PRO A 152 13.28 -6.19 -5.22
CA PRO A 152 12.23 -6.25 -4.21
C PRO A 152 12.08 -7.62 -3.56
N VAL A 153 12.38 -8.70 -4.30
CA VAL A 153 12.27 -10.08 -3.81
C VAL A 153 13.43 -10.41 -2.89
N TRP A 154 14.69 -10.19 -3.26
CA TRP A 154 15.77 -10.53 -2.34
C TRP A 154 15.88 -9.57 -1.14
N GLN A 155 15.37 -8.34 -1.26
CA GLN A 155 15.40 -7.32 -0.19
C GLN A 155 14.25 -7.48 0.81
N THR A 156 13.06 -7.90 0.40
CA THR A 156 11.92 -7.98 1.33
C THR A 156 12.13 -9.05 2.40
N PRO A 157 11.83 -8.76 3.68
CA PRO A 157 11.83 -9.78 4.73
C PRO A 157 10.57 -10.67 4.67
N PHE A 158 9.53 -10.25 3.96
CA PHE A 158 8.23 -10.93 3.95
C PHE A 158 8.21 -12.09 2.97
N ASP A 159 7.65 -13.22 3.38
CA ASP A 159 7.58 -14.42 2.56
C ASP A 159 6.48 -14.35 1.49
N ARG A 160 6.51 -15.29 0.54
CA ARG A 160 5.57 -15.39 -0.58
C ARG A 160 4.12 -15.36 -0.08
N GLY A 161 3.27 -14.59 -0.78
CA GLY A 161 1.85 -14.44 -0.44
C GLY A 161 1.55 -13.31 0.54
N SER A 162 2.57 -12.60 1.03
CA SER A 162 2.36 -11.49 1.97
C SER A 162 1.61 -10.31 1.35
N LEU A 163 1.84 -9.99 0.06
CA LEU A 163 1.07 -8.95 -0.63
C LEU A 163 -0.41 -9.31 -0.68
N GLU A 164 -0.73 -10.56 -1.02
CA GLU A 164 -2.11 -11.05 -1.16
C GLU A 164 -2.86 -11.02 0.19
N ARG A 165 -2.19 -11.34 1.30
CA ARG A 165 -2.76 -11.18 2.65
C ARG A 165 -3.05 -9.73 3.00
N VAL A 166 -2.13 -8.81 2.67
CA VAL A 166 -2.31 -7.37 2.88
C VAL A 166 -3.45 -6.84 2.01
N GLU A 167 -3.55 -7.30 0.76
CA GLU A 167 -4.64 -6.95 -0.15
C GLU A 167 -6.02 -7.35 0.42
N GLU A 168 -6.15 -8.57 0.94
CA GLU A 168 -7.38 -9.04 1.58
C GLU A 168 -7.73 -8.20 2.81
N ALA A 169 -6.78 -7.99 3.71
CA ALA A 169 -6.99 -7.20 4.90
C ALA A 169 -7.31 -5.72 4.59
N ALA A 170 -6.71 -5.15 3.55
CA ALA A 170 -7.01 -3.79 3.10
C ALA A 170 -8.44 -3.67 2.56
N VAL A 171 -8.93 -4.68 1.83
CA VAL A 171 -10.33 -4.73 1.39
C VAL A 171 -11.27 -4.81 2.59
N THR A 172 -11.01 -5.71 3.55
CA THR A 172 -11.82 -5.82 4.77
C THR A 172 -11.84 -4.49 5.54
N LEU A 173 -10.67 -3.86 5.74
CA LEU A 173 -10.57 -2.56 6.40
C LEU A 173 -11.36 -1.46 5.68
N GLY A 174 -11.37 -1.47 4.34
CA GLY A 174 -12.16 -0.56 3.53
C GLY A 174 -13.66 -0.73 3.76
N HIS A 175 -14.15 -1.97 3.80
CA HIS A 175 -15.56 -2.26 4.12
C HIS A 175 -15.92 -1.86 5.55
N ASP A 176 -15.05 -2.14 6.53
CA ASP A 176 -15.27 -1.79 7.94
C ASP A 176 -15.37 -0.27 8.14
N LEU A 177 -14.61 0.52 7.38
CA LEU A 177 -14.68 1.98 7.39
C LEU A 177 -15.95 2.54 6.74
N LEU A 178 -16.55 1.79 5.82
CA LEU A 178 -17.79 2.16 5.14
C LEU A 178 -19.03 1.69 5.90
N ALA A 179 -18.91 0.70 6.78
CA ALA A 179 -20.00 0.20 7.61
C ALA A 179 -20.62 1.34 8.44
N PRO A 180 -21.96 1.37 8.58
CA PRO A 180 -22.62 2.30 9.48
C PRO A 180 -22.18 2.03 10.93
N GLY A 181 -21.81 3.10 11.63
CA GLY A 181 -21.44 3.07 13.05
C GLY A 181 -22.63 3.05 13.99
#